data_AF-K2R6E9-F1
#
_entry.id   AF-K2R6E9-F1
#
_cell.length_a   1.000
_cell.length_b   1.000
_cell.length_c   1.000
_cell.angle_alpha   90.00
_cell.angle_beta   90.00
_cell.angle_gamma   90.00
#
_symmetry.space_group_name_H-M   'P 1'
#
loop_
_entity.id
_entity.type
_entity.pdbx_description
1 polymer ?
#
loop_
_entity_poly.entity_id
_entity_poly.type
_entity_poly.pdbx_seq_one_letter_code
_entity_poly.pdbx_strand_id
1 'polypeptide(L)'
;MQFPFASSTAAALLLASRTASAALYNTSSLNHTCQLTDPVLSCSAAAQPGLTDTCCTETFGGLVLATQFWDTYTGYETEGQLLPEASWTIHGLWPDFCNGSYTQYCDLNRQYDPEPSPNTTNGLPNGTYPEEFSTFVPPYNGSDISSFIAPFGRYDLLAYMNTYWIAQNQPNWYLWAHEFSKHATCFSTFDLPCYGPRYQPHEDVIDYFETAILFDRRLPTYTWLADAGITPSNTTTYTLSDIQGALTEAYGAVPYVGCSGPRFNETAAGNGTSDNGRTRLSETWYYSHVLGRPQEGVAVVVNATGSTSNCAKAAGAVWYYERTPSSERKI
;
A
#
# COMPACT_ATOMS: atom_id res chain seq x y z
N MET A 1 54.62 -56.56 -18.76
CA MET A 1 53.85 -55.53 -19.50
C MET A 1 52.61 -55.23 -18.69
N GLN A 2 52.60 -54.08 -18.02
CA GLN A 2 51.59 -53.68 -17.05
C GLN A 2 51.01 -52.37 -17.57
N PHE A 3 49.76 -52.39 -18.00
CA PHE A 3 49.04 -51.19 -18.44
C PHE A 3 48.49 -50.45 -17.22
N PRO A 4 48.72 -49.14 -17.06
CA PRO A 4 48.04 -48.38 -16.03
C PRO A 4 46.69 -47.89 -16.58
N PHE A 5 45.61 -48.17 -15.85
CA PHE A 5 44.35 -47.46 -16.00
C PHE A 5 44.47 -46.11 -15.30
N ALA A 6 44.37 -45.01 -16.06
CA ALA A 6 44.21 -43.68 -15.51
C ALA A 6 42.74 -43.47 -15.14
N SER A 7 42.43 -43.35 -13.85
CA SER A 7 41.14 -42.85 -13.38
C SER A 7 41.15 -41.32 -13.42
N SER A 8 40.35 -40.74 -14.31
CA SER A 8 40.02 -39.32 -14.31
C SER A 8 39.05 -39.01 -13.17
N THR A 9 39.55 -38.43 -12.08
CA THR A 9 38.69 -37.73 -11.11
C THR A 9 38.51 -36.30 -11.57
N ALA A 10 37.44 -36.04 -12.34
CA ALA A 10 36.95 -34.69 -12.55
C ALA A 10 36.29 -34.23 -11.25
N ALA A 11 36.99 -33.41 -10.46
CA ALA A 11 36.38 -32.68 -9.36
C ALA A 11 35.46 -31.61 -9.97
N ALA A 12 34.15 -31.89 -9.98
CA ALA A 12 33.16 -30.88 -10.30
C ALA A 12 33.18 -29.82 -9.18
N LEU A 13 33.82 -28.68 -9.44
CA LEU A 13 33.57 -27.48 -8.65
C LEU A 13 32.10 -27.11 -8.85
N LEU A 14 31.27 -27.42 -7.86
CA LEU A 14 29.98 -26.77 -7.69
C LEU A 14 30.28 -25.31 -7.37
N LEU A 15 30.31 -24.48 -8.41
CA LEU A 15 30.12 -23.04 -8.27
C LEU A 15 28.73 -22.85 -7.68
N ALA A 16 28.65 -22.71 -6.36
CA ALA A 16 27.48 -22.16 -5.72
C ALA A 16 27.32 -20.75 -6.29
N SER A 17 26.44 -20.60 -7.28
CA SER A 17 25.95 -19.31 -7.70
C SER A 17 25.38 -18.66 -6.45
N ARG A 18 26.10 -17.67 -5.90
CA ARG A 18 25.48 -16.70 -5.01
C ARG A 18 24.48 -15.95 -5.88
N THR A 19 23.27 -16.47 -5.99
CA THR A 19 22.13 -15.62 -6.28
C THR A 19 22.15 -14.61 -5.16
N ALA A 20 22.52 -13.36 -5.47
CA ALA A 20 22.33 -12.28 -4.54
C ALA A 20 20.83 -12.25 -4.24
N SER A 21 20.43 -12.84 -3.11
CA SER A 21 19.06 -12.70 -2.64
C SER A 21 18.87 -11.21 -2.38
N ALA A 22 17.95 -10.60 -3.12
CA ALA A 22 17.40 -9.30 -2.80
C ALA A 22 16.66 -9.49 -1.47
N ALA A 23 17.41 -9.35 -0.38
CA ALA A 23 16.93 -9.52 0.97
C ALA A 23 17.07 -8.15 1.64
N LEU A 24 15.96 -7.65 2.15
CA LEU A 24 15.91 -6.39 2.91
C LEU A 24 16.75 -6.51 4.19
N TYR A 25 16.82 -7.73 4.74
CA TYR A 25 17.61 -8.08 5.91
C TYR A 25 18.47 -9.32 5.67
N ASN A 26 19.42 -9.59 6.57
CA ASN A 26 20.21 -10.83 6.53
C ASN A 26 19.40 -12.04 7.04
N THR A 27 18.28 -12.32 6.38
CA THR A 27 17.31 -13.35 6.75
C THR A 27 17.59 -14.65 5.97
N SER A 28 17.32 -15.80 6.61
CA SER A 28 17.48 -17.10 5.95
C SER A 28 16.49 -17.25 4.80
N SER A 29 16.88 -17.94 3.73
CA SER A 29 15.98 -18.35 2.65
C SER A 29 15.39 -19.74 2.85
N LEU A 30 15.37 -20.25 4.09
CA LEU A 30 14.67 -21.47 4.46
C LEU A 30 13.24 -21.15 4.89
N ASN A 31 12.32 -22.10 4.78
CA ASN A 31 10.94 -21.86 5.18
C ASN A 31 10.81 -21.53 6.68
N HIS A 32 10.01 -20.50 6.97
CA HIS A 32 9.72 -20.03 8.31
C HIS A 32 8.34 -20.54 8.78
N THR A 33 8.26 -21.15 9.96
CA THR A 33 6.97 -21.63 10.51
C THR A 33 6.52 -20.69 11.63
N CYS A 34 5.90 -19.57 11.26
CA CYS A 34 5.53 -18.50 12.20
C CYS A 34 4.52 -18.93 13.29
N GLN A 35 3.80 -20.03 13.07
CA GLN A 35 2.88 -20.61 14.05
C GLN A 35 3.57 -21.32 15.23
N LEU A 36 4.90 -21.49 15.19
CA LEU A 36 5.69 -22.06 16.29
C LEU A 36 6.22 -21.00 17.26
N THR A 37 5.99 -19.72 16.98
CA THR A 37 6.46 -18.59 17.79
C THR A 37 5.27 -17.75 18.22
N ASP A 38 5.32 -17.24 19.45
CA ASP A 38 4.32 -16.26 19.90
C ASP A 38 4.41 -15.01 19.01
N PRO A 39 3.28 -14.52 18.45
CA PRO A 39 3.33 -13.42 17.52
C PRO A 39 3.69 -12.13 18.27
N VAL A 40 4.56 -11.33 17.68
CA VAL A 40 5.08 -10.09 18.26
C VAL A 40 4.37 -8.88 17.67
N LEU A 41 3.95 -7.95 18.51
CA LEU A 41 3.31 -6.71 18.06
C LEU A 41 4.35 -5.82 17.37
N SER A 42 4.07 -5.38 16.14
CA SER A 42 4.88 -4.40 15.42
C SER A 42 4.99 -3.11 16.23
N CYS A 43 6.09 -2.37 16.05
CA CYS A 43 6.42 -1.17 16.86
C CYS A 43 6.58 -1.39 18.37
N SER A 44 6.62 -2.63 18.84
CA SER A 44 7.04 -2.96 20.19
C SER A 44 8.57 -3.07 20.30
N ALA A 45 9.09 -3.08 21.54
CA ALA A 45 10.51 -3.28 21.81
C ALA A 45 11.03 -4.65 21.32
N ALA A 46 10.15 -5.64 21.12
CA ALA A 46 10.51 -6.97 20.62
C ALA A 46 10.49 -7.06 19.07
N ALA A 47 9.80 -6.13 18.40
CA ALA A 47 9.74 -6.07 16.93
C ALA A 47 10.95 -5.34 16.36
N GLN A 48 12.14 -5.94 16.50
CA GLN A 48 13.40 -5.39 16.00
C GLN A 48 14.14 -6.45 15.18
N PRO A 49 14.79 -6.06 14.06
CA PRO A 49 15.67 -6.97 13.34
C PRO A 49 16.74 -7.56 14.28
N GLY A 50 16.87 -8.89 14.29
CA GLY A 50 17.82 -9.61 15.14
C GLY A 50 17.32 -10.00 16.53
N LEU A 51 16.16 -9.49 16.98
CA LEU A 51 15.47 -9.97 18.19
C LEU A 51 14.31 -10.91 17.88
N THR A 52 13.68 -10.75 16.73
CA THR A 52 12.62 -11.62 16.22
C THR A 52 12.93 -12.04 14.79
N ASP A 53 12.19 -13.03 14.31
CA ASP A 53 12.19 -13.45 12.92
C ASP A 53 11.39 -12.44 12.08
N THR A 54 12.07 -11.70 11.20
CA THR A 54 11.47 -10.64 10.37
C THR A 54 10.49 -11.20 9.33
N CYS A 55 10.52 -12.50 9.06
CA CYS A 55 9.50 -13.15 8.24
C CYS A 55 8.21 -13.43 9.01
N CYS A 56 8.26 -13.44 10.34
CA CYS A 56 7.12 -13.72 11.23
C CYS A 56 6.66 -12.50 12.04
N THR A 57 7.37 -11.39 11.95
CA THR A 57 7.04 -10.12 12.62
C THR A 57 7.39 -8.97 11.71
N GLU A 58 6.48 -8.02 11.51
CA GLU A 58 6.81 -6.80 10.78
C GLU A 58 7.76 -5.92 11.60
N THR A 59 9.00 -5.76 11.14
CA THR A 59 10.06 -5.03 11.85
C THR A 59 10.57 -3.77 11.14
N PHE A 60 10.12 -3.47 9.92
CA PHE A 60 10.53 -2.27 9.20
C PHE A 60 9.49 -1.16 9.34
N GLY A 61 8.30 -1.36 8.79
CA GLY A 61 7.21 -0.40 8.82
C GLY A 61 6.03 -0.93 9.60
N GLY A 62 6.22 -1.00 10.92
CA GLY A 62 5.24 -1.56 11.84
C GLY A 62 4.00 -0.69 12.11
N LEU A 63 3.95 0.53 11.57
CA LEU A 63 2.75 1.35 11.53
C LEU A 63 2.09 1.14 10.16
N VAL A 64 1.08 0.30 10.10
CA VAL A 64 0.43 -0.12 8.85
C VAL A 64 -0.76 0.78 8.57
N LEU A 65 -0.76 1.40 7.39
CA LEU A 65 -1.83 2.28 6.92
C LEU A 65 -2.62 1.56 5.81
N ALA A 66 -3.92 1.37 6.01
CA ALA A 66 -4.84 1.02 4.93
C ALA A 66 -5.47 2.32 4.41
N THR A 67 -5.26 2.62 3.14
CA THR A 67 -5.63 3.91 2.54
C THR A 67 -6.70 3.72 1.47
N GLN A 68 -7.64 4.65 1.40
CA GLN A 68 -8.78 4.60 0.49
C GLN A 68 -9.00 5.93 -0.23
N PHE A 69 -9.53 5.84 -1.45
CA PHE A 69 -9.97 6.96 -2.28
C PHE A 69 -11.50 7.12 -2.29
N TRP A 70 -11.91 8.38 -2.40
CA TRP A 70 -13.20 8.75 -2.94
C TRP A 70 -13.02 9.56 -4.22
N ASP A 71 -13.06 8.85 -5.34
CA ASP A 71 -13.09 9.46 -6.66
C ASP A 71 -14.52 9.66 -7.17
N THR A 72 -14.71 10.70 -7.98
CA THR A 72 -15.99 11.00 -8.64
C THR A 72 -16.02 10.60 -10.12
N TYR A 73 -14.85 10.26 -10.68
CA TYR A 73 -14.66 9.77 -12.04
C TYR A 73 -13.30 9.05 -12.13
N THR A 74 -13.12 8.20 -13.14
CA THR A 74 -11.88 7.45 -13.38
C THR A 74 -11.02 8.09 -14.47
N GLY A 75 -11.61 8.79 -15.44
CA GLY A 75 -10.91 9.28 -16.63
C GLY A 75 -10.57 8.17 -17.62
N TYR A 76 -11.04 6.95 -17.35
CA TYR A 76 -10.86 5.72 -18.14
C TYR A 76 -12.22 5.01 -18.34
N GLU A 77 -13.32 5.77 -18.28
CA GLU A 77 -14.67 5.25 -18.46
C GLU A 77 -14.87 4.65 -19.86
N THR A 78 -14.20 5.21 -20.88
CA THR A 78 -14.24 4.70 -22.26
C THR A 78 -13.64 3.30 -22.40
N GLU A 79 -12.73 2.93 -21.49
CA GLU A 79 -12.06 1.64 -21.37
C GLU A 79 -12.84 0.69 -20.44
N GLY A 80 -13.95 1.14 -19.86
CA GLY A 80 -14.79 0.36 -18.95
C GLY A 80 -14.33 0.35 -17.50
N GLN A 81 -13.34 1.17 -17.13
CA GLN A 81 -12.91 1.36 -15.75
C GLN A 81 -13.92 2.26 -15.02
N LEU A 82 -14.68 1.66 -14.11
CA LEU A 82 -15.78 2.31 -13.39
C LEU A 82 -15.62 2.10 -11.89
N LEU A 83 -16.19 3.03 -11.11
CA LEU A 83 -16.16 3.02 -9.65
C LEU A 83 -17.34 2.21 -9.08
N PRO A 84 -17.16 1.47 -7.98
CA PRO A 84 -18.22 0.64 -7.39
C PRO A 84 -19.22 1.46 -6.59
N GLU A 85 -20.52 1.39 -6.92
CA GLU A 85 -21.60 2.05 -6.16
C GLU A 85 -21.47 1.81 -4.65
N ALA A 86 -21.74 2.85 -3.86
CA ALA A 86 -21.79 2.78 -2.40
C ALA A 86 -20.51 2.21 -1.72
N SER A 87 -19.34 2.42 -2.32
CA SER A 87 -18.06 1.98 -1.78
C SER A 87 -16.94 2.98 -2.04
N TRP A 88 -16.07 3.16 -1.05
CA TRP A 88 -14.73 3.72 -1.28
C TRP A 88 -13.87 2.68 -2.00
N THR A 89 -12.80 3.12 -2.66
CA THR A 89 -11.85 2.25 -3.37
C THR A 89 -10.51 2.22 -2.67
N ILE A 90 -9.75 1.13 -2.85
CA ILE A 90 -8.41 0.94 -2.32
C ILE A 90 -7.47 1.97 -2.97
N HIS A 91 -6.72 2.69 -2.14
CA HIS A 91 -5.50 3.38 -2.55
C HIS A 91 -4.33 2.42 -2.37
N GLY A 92 -4.08 1.93 -1.16
CA GLY A 92 -3.05 0.92 -0.90
C GLY A 92 -2.91 0.48 0.55
N LEU A 93 -1.84 -0.28 0.82
CA LEU A 93 -1.43 -0.70 2.15
C LEU A 93 0.04 -0.33 2.37
N TRP A 94 0.32 0.54 3.33
CA TRP A 94 1.62 1.19 3.49
C TRP A 94 2.30 0.85 4.82
N PRO A 95 3.62 0.55 4.80
CA PRO A 95 4.41 0.31 6.01
C PRO A 95 5.16 1.59 6.43
N ASP A 96 4.57 2.38 7.33
CA ASP A 96 5.24 3.53 7.94
C ASP A 96 6.12 3.09 9.11
N PHE A 97 7.19 3.84 9.35
CA PHE A 97 7.97 3.68 10.57
C PHE A 97 7.11 4.03 11.80
N CYS A 98 7.47 3.46 12.94
CA CYS A 98 6.72 3.63 14.20
C CYS A 98 6.67 5.08 14.72
N ASN A 99 7.51 5.98 14.20
CA ASN A 99 7.49 7.41 14.51
C ASN A 99 6.58 8.22 13.56
N GLY A 100 5.91 7.58 12.59
CA GLY A 100 5.06 8.21 11.58
C GLY A 100 5.81 8.81 10.37
N SER A 101 7.13 8.65 10.29
CA SER A 101 7.87 8.85 9.05
C SER A 101 7.78 7.59 8.18
N TYR A 102 8.14 7.68 6.90
CA TYR A 102 8.06 6.55 5.99
C TYR A 102 9.29 6.47 5.08
N THR A 103 9.41 5.35 4.38
CA THR A 103 10.38 5.11 3.33
C THR A 103 9.67 4.57 2.09
N GLN A 104 10.39 4.39 0.99
CA GLN A 104 9.80 4.02 -0.28
C GLN A 104 10.80 3.29 -1.17
N TYR A 105 10.29 2.38 -2.01
CA TYR A 105 11.09 1.63 -2.99
C TYR A 105 12.29 0.90 -2.36
N CYS A 106 12.02 0.10 -1.33
CA CYS A 106 13.05 -0.50 -0.48
C CYS A 106 13.79 -1.67 -1.13
N ASP A 107 13.27 -2.22 -2.22
CA ASP A 107 13.93 -3.23 -3.04
C ASP A 107 13.70 -2.99 -4.53
N LEU A 108 14.71 -2.43 -5.20
CA LEU A 108 14.64 -2.11 -6.63
C LEU A 108 14.70 -3.34 -7.56
N ASN A 109 15.07 -4.52 -7.04
CA ASN A 109 15.03 -5.75 -7.85
C ASN A 109 13.61 -6.28 -8.04
N ARG A 110 12.65 -5.77 -7.25
CA ARG A 110 11.22 -6.09 -7.30
C ARG A 110 10.36 -4.86 -7.58
N GLN A 111 10.94 -3.85 -8.18
CA GLN A 111 10.24 -2.66 -8.62
C GLN A 111 9.59 -2.95 -9.98
N TYR A 112 8.30 -2.64 -10.12
CA TYR A 112 7.48 -2.77 -11.32
C TYR A 112 6.79 -1.45 -11.75
N ASP A 113 7.05 -0.34 -11.06
CA ASP A 113 6.37 0.94 -11.27
C ASP A 113 6.91 1.67 -12.53
N PRO A 114 6.06 1.87 -13.56
CA PRO A 114 6.44 2.54 -14.80
C PRO A 114 6.60 4.07 -14.63
N GLU A 115 6.01 4.68 -13.61
CA GLU A 115 6.04 6.14 -13.38
C GLU A 115 6.38 6.48 -11.91
N PRO A 116 7.60 6.17 -11.42
CA PRO A 116 7.95 6.37 -10.02
C PRO A 116 7.78 7.81 -9.55
N SER A 117 6.96 8.01 -8.51
CA SER A 117 6.69 9.33 -7.94
C SER A 117 6.58 9.33 -6.40
N PRO A 118 7.44 10.09 -5.69
CA PRO A 118 8.71 10.63 -6.15
C PRO A 118 9.64 9.54 -6.70
N ASN A 119 10.50 9.86 -7.68
CA ASN A 119 11.42 8.91 -8.31
C ASN A 119 12.71 8.68 -7.51
N THR A 120 12.63 8.73 -6.18
CA THR A 120 13.75 8.49 -5.28
C THR A 120 13.39 7.54 -4.14
N THR A 121 14.35 6.79 -3.61
CA THR A 121 14.15 5.87 -2.47
C THR A 121 14.06 6.60 -1.11
N ASN A 122 14.54 7.83 -1.05
CA ASN A 122 14.56 8.65 0.16
C ASN A 122 13.46 9.73 0.20
N GLY A 123 12.61 9.79 -0.84
CA GLY A 123 11.53 10.79 -0.94
C GLY A 123 11.99 12.24 -1.14
N LEU A 124 13.30 12.48 -1.32
CA LEU A 124 13.87 13.81 -1.52
C LEU A 124 14.02 14.11 -3.02
N PRO A 125 13.95 15.39 -3.44
CA PRO A 125 14.16 15.79 -4.84
C PRO A 125 15.64 15.74 -5.27
N ASN A 126 16.49 15.00 -4.55
CA ASN A 126 17.95 15.01 -4.67
C ASN A 126 18.53 13.72 -5.26
N GLY A 127 17.86 13.11 -6.26
CA GLY A 127 18.34 11.88 -6.89
C GLY A 127 19.78 12.02 -7.37
N THR A 128 20.72 11.30 -6.75
CA THR A 128 22.15 11.33 -7.14
C THR A 128 22.53 10.05 -7.89
N TYR A 129 23.27 10.23 -8.98
CA TYR A 129 23.90 9.17 -9.78
C TYR A 129 25.30 9.64 -10.22
N PRO A 130 26.39 8.85 -10.12
CA PRO A 130 26.65 7.66 -9.29
C PRO A 130 27.71 7.91 -8.19
N GLU A 131 27.68 7.13 -7.11
CA GLU A 131 28.83 6.47 -6.45
C GLU A 131 28.28 5.65 -5.25
N GLU A 132 28.26 4.33 -5.41
CA GLU A 132 27.88 3.28 -4.43
C GLU A 132 26.43 3.17 -3.91
N PHE A 133 25.64 4.25 -3.79
CA PHE A 133 24.25 4.18 -3.30
C PHE A 133 23.33 5.15 -4.05
N SER A 134 22.94 4.80 -5.28
CA SER A 134 21.98 5.63 -6.02
C SER A 134 20.62 5.62 -5.34
N THR A 135 20.07 6.81 -5.13
CA THR A 135 18.71 7.00 -4.61
C THR A 135 17.68 7.10 -5.73
N PHE A 136 18.08 7.07 -7.00
CA PHE A 136 17.18 7.20 -8.14
C PHE A 136 16.42 5.89 -8.40
N VAL A 137 15.12 6.00 -8.61
CA VAL A 137 14.24 4.89 -8.96
C VAL A 137 13.96 4.95 -10.47
N PRO A 138 14.52 4.04 -11.28
CA PRO A 138 14.28 4.05 -12.72
C PRO A 138 12.84 3.62 -13.04
N PRO A 139 12.20 4.21 -14.07
CA PRO A 139 10.96 3.71 -14.63
C PRO A 139 11.06 2.24 -15.06
N TYR A 140 10.04 1.45 -14.72
CA TYR A 140 9.91 0.07 -15.18
C TYR A 140 9.37 -0.01 -16.60
N ASN A 141 10.05 -0.77 -17.47
CA ASN A 141 9.68 -1.00 -18.87
C ASN A 141 9.32 -2.47 -19.16
N GLY A 142 9.04 -3.27 -18.13
CA GLY A 142 8.68 -4.68 -18.29
C GLY A 142 7.17 -4.90 -18.44
N SER A 143 6.71 -6.08 -18.03
CA SER A 143 5.32 -6.51 -18.18
C SER A 143 4.40 -5.87 -17.14
N ASP A 144 3.18 -5.55 -17.56
CA ASP A 144 2.06 -5.16 -16.69
C ASP A 144 1.94 -6.09 -15.47
N ILE A 145 1.93 -5.52 -14.26
CA ILE A 145 1.88 -6.26 -12.99
C ILE A 145 0.64 -7.17 -12.88
N SER A 146 -0.45 -6.85 -13.57
CA SER A 146 -1.66 -7.69 -13.64
C SER A 146 -1.39 -9.05 -14.30
N SER A 147 -0.39 -9.11 -15.20
CA SER A 147 0.02 -10.36 -15.86
C SER A 147 0.63 -11.37 -14.89
N PHE A 148 1.08 -10.94 -13.71
CA PHE A 148 1.66 -11.82 -12.68
C PHE A 148 0.60 -12.63 -11.95
N ILE A 149 -0.67 -12.21 -11.99
CA ILE A 149 -1.76 -12.85 -11.26
C ILE A 149 -2.27 -14.12 -11.95
N ALA A 150 -2.35 -14.10 -13.28
CA ALA A 150 -2.88 -15.22 -14.07
C ALA A 150 -2.10 -16.55 -13.92
N PRO A 151 -0.75 -16.57 -13.86
CA PRO A 151 0.03 -17.79 -13.58
C PRO A 151 -0.34 -18.49 -12.26
N PHE A 152 -0.84 -17.75 -11.27
CA PHE A 152 -1.31 -18.33 -9.99
C PHE A 152 -2.78 -18.78 -10.04
N GLY A 153 -3.47 -18.63 -11.18
CA GLY A 153 -4.89 -18.97 -11.34
C GLY A 153 -5.86 -18.08 -10.57
N ARG A 154 -5.39 -16.93 -10.05
CA ARG A 154 -6.14 -16.00 -9.19
C ARG A 154 -6.96 -14.98 -10.00
N TYR A 155 -7.79 -15.46 -10.91
CA TYR A 155 -8.60 -14.58 -11.76
C TYR A 155 -9.69 -13.80 -10.99
N ASP A 156 -10.16 -14.36 -9.89
CA ASP A 156 -11.08 -13.72 -8.95
C ASP A 156 -10.43 -12.53 -8.23
N LEU A 157 -9.17 -12.65 -7.81
CA LEU A 157 -8.37 -11.55 -7.28
C LEU A 157 -8.26 -10.41 -8.30
N LEU A 158 -7.89 -10.71 -9.55
CA LEU A 158 -7.80 -9.72 -10.61
C LEU A 158 -9.16 -9.03 -10.88
N ALA A 159 -10.26 -9.79 -10.86
CA ALA A 159 -11.60 -9.24 -11.00
C ALA A 159 -11.97 -8.31 -9.83
N TYR A 160 -11.61 -8.69 -8.60
CA TYR A 160 -11.82 -7.87 -7.41
C TYR A 160 -11.03 -6.55 -7.50
N MET A 161 -9.74 -6.62 -7.86
CA MET A 161 -8.90 -5.42 -8.01
C MET A 161 -9.43 -4.47 -9.09
N ASN A 162 -9.88 -5.00 -10.24
CA ASN A 162 -10.57 -4.23 -11.27
C ASN A 162 -11.95 -3.67 -10.84
N THR A 163 -12.42 -4.02 -9.65
CA THR A 163 -13.65 -3.49 -9.06
C THR A 163 -13.38 -2.44 -8.00
N TYR A 164 -12.40 -2.70 -7.13
CA TYR A 164 -12.24 -1.94 -5.89
C TYR A 164 -10.91 -1.22 -5.78
N TRP A 165 -9.93 -1.48 -6.64
CA TRP A 165 -8.61 -0.84 -6.61
C TRP A 165 -8.39 -0.06 -7.92
N ILE A 166 -9.12 1.06 -8.02
CA ILE A 166 -9.30 1.78 -9.27
C ILE A 166 -8.33 2.97 -9.35
N ALA A 167 -7.62 3.10 -10.46
CA ALA A 167 -6.77 4.25 -10.72
C ALA A 167 -7.56 5.43 -11.32
N GLN A 168 -7.03 6.63 -11.16
CA GLN A 168 -7.55 7.83 -11.79
C GLN A 168 -6.62 8.33 -12.91
N ASN A 169 -7.17 8.60 -14.08
CA ASN A 169 -6.50 9.06 -15.30
C ASN A 169 -5.38 8.13 -15.82
N GLN A 170 -5.39 6.85 -15.44
CA GLN A 170 -4.48 5.82 -15.94
C GLN A 170 -5.10 4.42 -15.79
N PRO A 171 -4.56 3.39 -16.48
CA PRO A 171 -4.99 2.02 -16.27
C PRO A 171 -4.71 1.56 -14.84
N ASN A 172 -5.61 0.78 -14.23
CA ASN A 172 -5.47 0.32 -12.85
C ASN A 172 -4.09 -0.28 -12.51
N TRP A 173 -3.48 -1.00 -13.45
CA TRP A 173 -2.19 -1.66 -13.20
C TRP A 173 -1.03 -0.70 -12.92
N TYR A 174 -1.09 0.55 -13.37
CA TYR A 174 -0.11 1.57 -13.01
C TYR A 174 -0.14 1.84 -11.50
N LEU A 175 -1.35 2.00 -10.94
CA LEU A 175 -1.52 2.17 -9.50
C LEU A 175 -1.04 0.92 -8.77
N TRP A 176 -1.44 -0.29 -9.19
CA TRP A 176 -1.03 -1.51 -8.50
C TRP A 176 0.49 -1.71 -8.51
N ALA A 177 1.15 -1.36 -9.62
CA ALA A 177 2.59 -1.40 -9.76
C ALA A 177 3.28 -0.38 -8.85
N HIS A 178 2.74 0.84 -8.77
CA HIS A 178 3.18 1.87 -7.83
C HIS A 178 3.09 1.40 -6.38
N GLU A 179 1.91 0.93 -5.97
CA GLU A 179 1.64 0.52 -4.60
C GLU A 179 2.56 -0.63 -4.17
N PHE A 180 2.72 -1.65 -5.02
CA PHE A 180 3.64 -2.74 -4.72
C PHE A 180 5.09 -2.24 -4.63
N SER A 181 5.55 -1.54 -5.67
CA SER A 181 6.95 -1.14 -5.80
C SER A 181 7.39 -0.19 -4.69
N LYS A 182 6.54 0.79 -4.39
CA LYS A 182 6.84 1.86 -3.44
C LYS A 182 6.64 1.40 -2.00
N HIS A 183 5.58 0.63 -1.73
CA HIS A 183 5.16 0.31 -0.37
C HIS A 183 5.36 -1.16 -0.01
N ALA A 184 4.93 -2.12 -0.84
CA ALA A 184 5.04 -3.55 -0.51
C ALA A 184 6.50 -3.99 -0.29
N THR A 185 7.42 -3.47 -1.11
CA THR A 185 8.86 -3.78 -0.99
C THR A 185 9.47 -3.35 0.34
N CYS A 186 8.79 -2.48 1.09
CA CYS A 186 9.20 -1.98 2.39
C CYS A 186 8.57 -2.73 3.58
N PHE A 187 7.77 -3.77 3.36
CA PHE A 187 7.44 -4.68 4.46
C PHE A 187 8.54 -5.73 4.58
N SER A 188 8.95 -6.00 5.82
CA SER A 188 9.89 -7.09 6.12
C SER A 188 9.30 -8.47 5.83
N THR A 189 7.99 -8.65 6.00
CA THR A 189 7.34 -9.96 5.85
C THR A 189 7.03 -10.34 4.40
N PHE A 190 7.15 -9.40 3.45
CA PHE A 190 7.06 -9.67 2.00
C PHE A 190 8.44 -9.81 1.34
N ASP A 191 9.52 -9.89 2.12
CA ASP A 191 10.86 -10.09 1.60
C ASP A 191 11.01 -11.51 0.98
N LEU A 192 11.75 -11.62 -0.13
CA LEU A 192 11.83 -12.89 -0.88
C LEU A 192 12.34 -14.09 -0.06
N PRO A 193 13.33 -13.95 0.85
CA PRO A 193 13.77 -15.05 1.69
C PRO A 193 12.64 -15.69 2.51
N CYS A 194 11.59 -14.93 2.85
CA CYS A 194 10.46 -15.42 3.65
C CYS A 194 9.62 -16.49 2.95
N TYR A 195 9.66 -16.54 1.61
CA TYR A 195 8.97 -17.55 0.79
C TYR A 195 9.80 -18.84 0.62
N GLY A 196 11.05 -18.81 1.08
CA GLY A 196 11.95 -19.95 1.12
C GLY A 196 12.36 -20.49 -0.26
N PRO A 197 12.89 -21.73 -0.34
CA PRO A 197 13.52 -22.26 -1.56
C PRO A 197 12.51 -22.67 -2.64
N ARG A 198 11.20 -22.56 -2.38
CA ARG A 198 10.13 -22.90 -3.33
C ARG A 198 9.36 -21.68 -3.81
N TYR A 199 9.84 -20.48 -3.51
CA TYR A 199 9.29 -19.24 -4.01
C TYR A 199 9.00 -19.33 -5.51
N GLN A 200 7.75 -19.03 -5.88
CA GLN A 200 7.40 -18.84 -7.28
C GLN A 200 7.52 -17.36 -7.63
N PRO A 201 8.10 -16.99 -8.79
CA PRO A 201 8.20 -15.60 -9.19
C PRO A 201 6.86 -14.86 -9.07
N HIS A 202 6.86 -13.75 -8.32
CA HIS A 202 5.75 -12.87 -8.00
C HIS A 202 4.75 -13.40 -6.95
N GLU A 203 5.07 -14.46 -6.20
CA GLU A 203 4.23 -14.94 -5.10
C GLU A 203 4.02 -13.85 -4.03
N ASP A 204 5.03 -13.01 -3.81
CA ASP A 204 4.99 -11.85 -2.92
C ASP A 204 4.05 -10.73 -3.40
N VAL A 205 3.95 -10.54 -4.71
CA VAL A 205 2.98 -9.63 -5.34
C VAL A 205 1.55 -10.09 -5.04
N ILE A 206 1.27 -11.39 -5.18
CA ILE A 206 -0.06 -11.95 -4.91
C ILE A 206 -0.41 -11.78 -3.43
N ASP A 207 0.50 -12.15 -2.54
CA ASP A 207 0.29 -12.06 -1.09
C ASP A 207 0.10 -10.61 -0.63
N TYR A 208 0.81 -9.64 -1.23
CA TYR A 208 0.59 -8.22 -0.94
C TYR A 208 -0.82 -7.77 -1.33
N PHE A 209 -1.28 -8.09 -2.54
CA PHE A 209 -2.62 -7.70 -2.98
C PHE A 209 -3.73 -8.33 -2.13
N GLU A 210 -3.60 -9.62 -1.81
CA GLU A 210 -4.55 -10.28 -0.90
C GLU A 210 -4.55 -9.65 0.50
N THR A 211 -3.37 -9.26 0.99
CA THR A 211 -3.24 -8.61 2.30
C THR A 211 -3.88 -7.22 2.28
N ALA A 212 -3.60 -6.39 1.28
CA ALA A 212 -4.22 -5.07 1.14
C ALA A 212 -5.75 -5.15 1.09
N ILE A 213 -6.29 -6.10 0.32
CA ILE A 213 -7.73 -6.37 0.25
C ILE A 213 -8.28 -6.84 1.60
N LEU A 214 -7.55 -7.69 2.33
CA LEU A 214 -7.97 -8.16 3.65
C LEU A 214 -8.12 -7.00 4.66
N PHE A 215 -7.26 -5.99 4.60
CA PHE A 215 -7.41 -4.78 5.42
C PHE A 215 -8.58 -3.91 4.94
N ASP A 216 -8.65 -3.61 3.64
CA ASP A 216 -9.69 -2.75 3.05
C ASP A 216 -11.11 -3.26 3.32
N ARG A 217 -11.33 -4.57 3.20
CA ARG A 217 -12.67 -5.18 3.39
C ARG A 217 -13.24 -5.01 4.80
N ARG A 218 -12.44 -4.58 5.77
CA ARG A 218 -12.85 -4.31 7.15
C ARG A 218 -13.12 -2.83 7.40
N LEU A 219 -12.96 -2.00 6.38
CA LEU A 219 -13.04 -0.54 6.44
C LEU A 219 -14.16 -0.03 5.50
N PRO A 220 -15.45 -0.34 5.78
CA PRO A 220 -16.57 0.11 4.95
C PRO A 220 -16.87 1.61 5.17
N THR A 221 -15.95 2.48 4.80
CA THR A 221 -15.99 3.94 4.99
C THR A 221 -17.29 4.56 4.48
N TYR A 222 -17.79 4.11 3.33
CA TYR A 222 -19.09 4.58 2.81
C TYR A 222 -20.22 4.31 3.81
N THR A 223 -20.32 3.08 4.31
CA THR A 223 -21.36 2.67 5.26
C THR A 223 -21.26 3.44 6.56
N TRP A 224 -20.05 3.59 7.12
CA TRP A 224 -19.85 4.35 8.36
C TRP A 224 -20.27 5.81 8.24
N LEU A 225 -19.95 6.47 7.12
CA LEU A 225 -20.40 7.82 6.87
C LEU A 225 -21.92 7.88 6.66
N ALA A 226 -22.48 6.95 5.88
CA ALA A 226 -23.92 6.90 5.61
C ALA A 226 -24.75 6.66 6.88
N ASP A 227 -24.31 5.80 7.78
CA ASP A 227 -24.95 5.54 9.08
C ASP A 227 -24.95 6.78 9.98
N ALA A 228 -23.95 7.67 9.82
CA ALA A 228 -23.90 8.98 10.46
C ALA A 228 -24.66 10.09 9.70
N GLY A 229 -25.37 9.75 8.61
CA GLY A 229 -26.10 10.71 7.78
C GLY A 229 -25.22 11.54 6.84
N ILE A 230 -23.97 11.10 6.61
CA ILE A 230 -23.01 11.74 5.70
C ILE A 230 -22.97 10.94 4.41
N THR A 231 -23.74 11.37 3.41
CA THR A 231 -23.78 10.72 2.09
C THR A 231 -23.23 11.64 1.00
N PRO A 232 -22.78 11.08 -0.14
CA PRO A 232 -22.43 11.89 -1.29
C PRO A 232 -23.59 12.81 -1.70
N SER A 233 -23.27 14.05 -2.06
CA SER A 233 -24.25 15.08 -2.41
C SER A 233 -23.61 16.21 -3.21
N ASN A 234 -24.35 16.69 -4.21
CA ASN A 234 -23.98 17.89 -4.98
C ASN A 234 -24.57 19.18 -4.40
N THR A 235 -25.32 19.10 -3.29
CA THR A 235 -26.06 20.24 -2.71
C THR A 235 -25.80 20.46 -1.22
N THR A 236 -25.17 19.51 -0.53
CA THR A 236 -24.89 19.61 0.90
C THR A 236 -23.38 19.53 1.15
N THR A 237 -22.95 20.22 2.20
CA THR A 237 -21.58 20.18 2.71
C THR A 237 -21.57 19.73 4.15
N TYR A 238 -20.40 19.31 4.61
CA TYR A 238 -20.15 18.79 5.94
C TYR A 238 -19.04 19.57 6.63
N THR A 239 -18.94 19.42 7.94
CA THR A 239 -17.76 19.86 8.69
C THR A 239 -16.74 18.72 8.74
N LEU A 240 -15.44 19.06 8.76
CA LEU A 240 -14.38 18.07 8.96
C LEU A 240 -14.58 17.30 10.28
N SER A 241 -15.04 17.97 11.34
CA SER A 241 -15.28 17.34 12.64
C SER A 241 -16.37 16.27 12.60
N ASP A 242 -17.43 16.46 11.81
CA ASP A 242 -18.51 15.47 11.69
C ASP A 242 -18.01 14.23 10.95
N ILE A 243 -17.31 14.42 9.82
CA ILE A 243 -16.71 13.32 9.04
C ILE A 243 -15.71 12.54 9.90
N GLN A 244 -14.74 13.24 10.50
CA GLN A 244 -13.69 12.60 11.30
C GLN A 244 -14.27 11.97 12.57
N GLY A 245 -15.29 12.58 13.17
CA GLY A 245 -16.01 12.03 14.32
C GLY A 245 -16.71 10.71 14.01
N ALA A 246 -17.50 10.67 12.92
CA ALA A 246 -18.19 9.46 12.47
C ALA A 246 -17.21 8.30 12.21
N LEU A 247 -16.11 8.58 11.51
CA LEU A 247 -15.10 7.57 11.22
C LEU A 247 -14.33 7.14 12.48
N THR A 248 -14.07 8.05 13.41
CA THR A 248 -13.41 7.71 14.69
C THR A 248 -14.29 6.80 15.54
N GLU A 249 -15.59 7.08 15.61
CA GLU A 249 -16.55 6.25 16.35
C GLU A 249 -16.64 4.83 15.76
N ALA A 250 -16.69 4.72 14.43
CA ALA A 250 -16.80 3.44 13.76
C ALA A 250 -15.49 2.62 13.77
N TYR A 251 -14.34 3.27 13.55
CA TYR A 251 -13.04 2.60 13.49
C TYR A 251 -12.46 2.30 14.88
N GLY A 252 -12.80 3.12 15.89
CA GLY A 252 -12.25 3.04 17.24
C GLY A 252 -10.93 3.81 17.44
N ALA A 253 -10.44 4.49 16.41
CA ALA A 253 -9.28 5.38 16.47
C ALA A 253 -9.44 6.52 15.46
N VAL A 254 -8.70 7.62 15.64
CA VAL A 254 -8.78 8.80 14.78
C VAL A 254 -8.08 8.52 13.44
N PRO A 255 -8.79 8.47 12.30
CA PRO A 255 -8.13 8.31 11.00
C PRO A 255 -7.58 9.64 10.49
N TYR A 256 -6.77 9.58 9.43
CA TYR A 256 -6.50 10.73 8.59
C TYR A 256 -7.68 10.95 7.63
N VAL A 257 -8.09 12.21 7.44
CA VAL A 257 -9.10 12.60 6.45
C VAL A 257 -8.47 13.59 5.47
N GLY A 258 -8.35 13.18 4.21
CA GLY A 258 -7.76 13.94 3.13
C GLY A 258 -8.80 14.61 2.24
N CYS A 259 -8.51 15.84 1.85
CA CYS A 259 -9.26 16.61 0.88
C CYS A 259 -8.39 17.11 -0.29
N SER A 260 -9.03 17.25 -1.44
CA SER A 260 -8.51 17.82 -2.68
C SER A 260 -9.32 19.06 -3.11
N GLY A 261 -9.16 19.50 -4.36
CA GLY A 261 -9.88 20.66 -4.91
C GLY A 261 -9.35 22.00 -4.41
N PRO A 262 -10.08 23.12 -4.59
CA PRO A 262 -9.61 24.44 -4.20
C PRO A 262 -9.45 24.56 -2.67
N ARG A 263 -8.58 25.47 -2.23
CA ARG A 263 -8.52 25.83 -0.80
C ARG A 263 -9.75 26.65 -0.42
N PHE A 264 -10.20 26.54 0.82
CA PHE A 264 -11.44 27.22 1.25
C PHE A 264 -11.34 28.74 1.07
N ASN A 265 -10.22 29.35 1.44
CA ASN A 265 -9.95 30.77 1.24
C ASN A 265 -9.89 31.22 -0.23
N GLU A 266 -9.81 30.30 -1.19
CA GLU A 266 -9.89 30.57 -2.64
C GLU A 266 -11.33 30.47 -3.16
N THR A 267 -12.27 29.96 -2.36
CA THR A 267 -13.69 29.85 -2.73
C THR A 267 -14.47 31.13 -2.44
N ALA A 268 -15.63 31.29 -3.09
CA ALA A 268 -16.53 32.40 -2.78
C ALA A 268 -17.00 32.40 -1.30
N ALA A 269 -17.19 31.22 -0.70
CA ALA A 269 -17.64 31.07 0.68
C ALA A 269 -16.54 31.37 1.70
N GLY A 270 -15.28 31.07 1.39
CA GLY A 270 -14.15 31.27 2.29
C GLY A 270 -13.30 32.50 2.00
N ASN A 271 -13.62 33.28 0.97
CA ASN A 271 -12.85 34.48 0.62
C ASN A 271 -12.71 35.43 1.81
N GLY A 272 -11.46 35.83 2.12
CA GLY A 272 -11.12 36.67 3.27
C GLY A 272 -10.90 35.92 4.59
N THR A 273 -11.08 34.60 4.62
CA THR A 273 -10.71 33.77 5.77
C THR A 273 -9.25 33.32 5.70
N SER A 274 -8.69 32.89 6.85
CA SER A 274 -7.36 32.29 6.93
C SER A 274 -7.37 30.76 6.70
N ASP A 275 -8.54 30.16 6.51
CA ASP A 275 -8.66 28.71 6.33
C ASP A 275 -8.22 28.32 4.92
N ASN A 276 -7.01 27.76 4.85
CA ASN A 276 -6.37 27.33 3.61
C ASN A 276 -6.55 25.83 3.35
N GLY A 277 -7.42 25.14 4.08
CA GLY A 277 -7.66 23.72 3.91
C GLY A 277 -8.40 23.41 2.61
N ARG A 278 -8.23 22.19 2.11
CA ARG A 278 -8.84 21.68 0.87
C ARG A 278 -10.32 21.35 1.10
N THR A 279 -11.13 21.43 0.05
CA THR A 279 -12.60 21.48 0.20
C THR A 279 -13.34 20.23 -0.29
N ARG A 280 -12.67 19.26 -0.93
CA ARG A 280 -13.32 18.08 -1.49
C ARG A 280 -12.80 16.82 -0.82
N LEU A 281 -13.63 16.12 -0.06
CA LEU A 281 -13.25 14.85 0.56
C LEU A 281 -12.76 13.87 -0.52
N SER A 282 -11.57 13.32 -0.32
CA SER A 282 -10.89 12.49 -1.34
C SER A 282 -10.17 11.27 -0.78
N GLU A 283 -9.72 11.28 0.48
CA GLU A 283 -8.95 10.18 1.04
C GLU A 283 -9.27 9.92 2.51
N THR A 284 -9.12 8.65 2.93
CA THR A 284 -9.07 8.26 4.34
C THR A 284 -7.94 7.28 4.56
N TRP A 285 -7.17 7.47 5.65
CA TRP A 285 -6.09 6.55 6.02
C TRP A 285 -6.32 6.01 7.44
N TYR A 286 -6.34 4.69 7.58
CA TYR A 286 -6.60 3.96 8.80
C TYR A 286 -5.33 3.31 9.32
N TYR A 287 -4.95 3.62 10.56
CA TYR A 287 -3.65 3.27 11.12
C TYR A 287 -3.76 2.10 12.09
N SER A 288 -2.83 1.15 11.99
CA SER A 288 -2.77 0.01 12.89
C SER A 288 -1.34 -0.46 13.14
N HIS A 289 -1.11 -1.08 14.29
CA HIS A 289 -0.03 -2.05 14.45
C HIS A 289 -0.54 -3.44 14.07
N VAL A 290 0.36 -4.37 13.79
CA VAL A 290 0.03 -5.76 13.46
C VAL A 290 0.70 -6.71 14.44
N LEU A 291 -0.02 -7.76 14.82
CA LEU A 291 0.51 -8.83 15.66
C LEU A 291 1.04 -9.94 14.75
N GLY A 292 2.35 -10.11 14.70
CA GLY A 292 3.02 -11.02 13.77
C GLY A 292 3.09 -10.46 12.35
N ARG A 293 2.55 -11.20 11.38
CA ARG A 293 2.58 -10.84 9.96
C ARG A 293 1.35 -10.02 9.55
N PRO A 294 1.50 -8.92 8.77
CA PRO A 294 0.37 -8.25 8.12
C PRO A 294 -0.56 -9.23 7.38
N GLN A 295 0.01 -10.24 6.73
CA GLN A 295 -0.72 -11.29 6.00
C GLN A 295 -1.74 -12.06 6.84
N GLU A 296 -1.61 -12.06 8.18
CA GLU A 296 -2.56 -12.73 9.09
C GLU A 296 -3.72 -11.83 9.49
N GLY A 297 -3.61 -10.52 9.24
CA GLY A 297 -4.68 -9.57 9.47
C GLY A 297 -4.98 -9.32 10.95
N VAL A 298 -4.10 -9.64 11.88
CA VAL A 298 -4.34 -9.34 13.30
C VAL A 298 -3.88 -7.91 13.59
N ALA A 299 -4.78 -6.95 13.36
CA ALA A 299 -4.49 -5.52 13.48
C ALA A 299 -4.95 -4.95 14.84
N VAL A 300 -4.12 -4.08 15.42
CA VAL A 300 -4.42 -3.27 16.60
C VAL A 300 -4.52 -1.83 16.14
N VAL A 301 -5.73 -1.29 16.08
CA VAL A 301 -6.00 0.07 15.58
C VAL A 301 -5.34 1.13 16.47
N VAL A 302 -4.81 2.18 15.85
CA VAL A 302 -4.18 3.31 16.54
C VAL A 302 -4.58 4.63 15.88
N ASN A 303 -4.41 5.73 16.59
CA ASN A 303 -4.66 7.06 16.03
C ASN A 303 -3.66 7.40 14.92
N ALA A 304 -4.11 8.17 13.94
CA ALA A 304 -3.25 8.78 12.94
C ALA A 304 -2.14 9.60 13.60
N THR A 305 -0.93 9.49 13.05
CA THR A 305 0.25 10.23 13.49
C THR A 305 0.43 11.52 12.68
N GLY A 306 0.95 12.58 13.31
CA GLY A 306 1.22 13.85 12.62
C GLY A 306 -0.05 14.67 12.35
N SER A 307 -0.19 15.20 11.13
CA SER A 307 -1.38 15.96 10.74
C SER A 307 -2.53 15.00 10.42
N THR A 308 -3.67 15.13 11.09
CA THR A 308 -4.82 14.23 10.88
C THR A 308 -5.73 14.66 9.71
N SER A 309 -5.47 15.81 9.09
CA SER A 309 -6.21 16.27 7.91
C SER A 309 -5.49 17.41 7.20
N ASN A 310 -5.79 17.57 5.91
CA ASN A 310 -5.50 18.79 5.13
C ASN A 310 -6.79 19.53 4.69
N CYS A 311 -7.96 19.07 5.15
CA CYS A 311 -9.26 19.63 4.81
C CYS A 311 -9.48 21.00 5.49
N ALA A 312 -10.39 21.77 4.91
CA ALA A 312 -10.92 22.99 5.50
C ALA A 312 -11.62 22.69 6.83
N LYS A 313 -11.46 23.60 7.80
CA LYS A 313 -12.02 23.48 9.16
C LYS A 313 -13.27 24.31 9.37
N ALA A 314 -13.52 25.29 8.50
CA ALA A 314 -14.73 26.08 8.53
C ALA A 314 -15.98 25.20 8.43
N ALA A 315 -17.05 25.62 9.12
CA ALA A 315 -18.30 24.88 9.11
C ALA A 315 -18.89 24.82 7.69
N GLY A 316 -19.28 23.63 7.24
CA GLY A 316 -19.85 23.41 5.90
C GLY A 316 -18.85 23.64 4.76
N ALA A 317 -17.55 23.51 5.00
CA ALA A 317 -16.52 23.73 3.99
C ALA A 317 -16.15 22.47 3.18
N VAL A 318 -16.52 21.27 3.66
CA VAL A 318 -16.11 20.00 3.03
C VAL A 318 -17.25 19.44 2.18
N TRP A 319 -16.96 19.25 0.90
CA TRP A 319 -17.83 18.58 -0.06
C TRP A 319 -17.54 17.09 -0.09
N TYR A 320 -18.58 16.28 0.00
CA TYR A 320 -18.53 14.85 -0.32
C TYR A 320 -19.39 14.65 -1.57
N TYR A 321 -18.79 14.74 -2.76
CA TYR A 321 -19.54 14.81 -4.01
C TYR A 321 -20.07 13.44 -4.46
N GLU A 322 -21.24 13.45 -5.11
CA GLU A 322 -21.74 12.30 -5.87
C GLU A 322 -20.77 11.99 -7.02
N ARG A 323 -20.71 10.72 -7.40
CA ARG A 323 -19.96 10.32 -8.57
C ARG A 323 -20.68 10.76 -9.84
N THR A 324 -19.90 10.95 -10.90
CA THR A 324 -20.46 11.17 -12.23
C THR A 324 -21.26 9.92 -12.62
N PRO A 325 -22.51 10.03 -13.09
CA PRO A 325 -23.35 8.86 -13.36
C PRO A 325 -22.77 7.87 -14.38
N SER A 326 -21.93 8.34 -15.31
CA SER A 326 -21.24 7.49 -16.30
C SER A 326 -19.99 6.79 -15.76
N SER A 327 -19.52 7.18 -14.57
CA SER A 327 -18.26 6.71 -13.98
C SER A 327 -18.49 5.67 -12.89
N GLU A 328 -19.73 5.24 -12.67
CA GLU A 328 -20.11 4.35 -11.60
C GLU A 328 -20.78 3.08 -12.15
N ARG A 329 -20.63 1.96 -11.41
CA ARG A 329 -21.28 0.69 -11.73
C ARG A 329 -21.95 0.08 -10.51
N LYS A 330 -23.04 -0.62 -10.80
CA LYS A 330 -23.69 -1.53 -9.86
C LYS A 330 -22.80 -2.74 -9.60
N ILE A 331 -22.77 -3.14 -8.35
CA ILE A 331 -22.08 -4.35 -7.87
C ILE A 331 -23.12 -5.43 -7.57
#